data_AF-A0A6G6J7P0-F1
#
_entry.id   AF-A0A6G6J7P0-F1
#
_cell.length_a   1.000
_cell.length_b   1.000
_cell.length_c   1.000
_cell.angle_alpha   90.00
_cell.angle_beta   90.00
_cell.angle_gamma   90.00
#
_symmetry.space_group_name_H-M   'P 1'
#
loop_
_entity.id
_entity.type
_entity.pdbx_description
1 polymer ?
#
loop_
_entity_poly.entity_id
_entity_poly.type
_entity_poly.pdbx_seq_one_letter_code
_entity_poly.pdbx_strand_id
1 'polypeptide(L)'
;MYNIQCKRLVDQLAFGLSLQQAEAIVARAYGRESYDSTHDAFGPGIPGLQAIRTPAEILQLERPQQMVEFMRMALNLSLPGPAPVNRQIAPKNLVAAMYNFSNFDSLVAYVQSDPIDPNDDKPETLVKFRNRYGYSANSQVIMGRGYAGHTLVIQPDAVTASRFIDQEAVLNKLDGLQAVIVRTRKDGDSFLNRYTRNLLVMRHAPTEDLSSMILGERPKDACLTVSIVPAQRYTLEQIVAPHVAALAKGSPSGRSIILDGLDIADDQVSFEAGLRLASSQGINVVLITPVVKEYQWPLFQTRLIFGFDLQMAETSNMEVNRAIVQAAPYVGLRGGKMQHLYHSEETGTRYGAIPLIPDEEQPTPVLKRIFGRPARA
;
A
#
# COMPACT_ATOMS: atom_id res chain seq x y z
N MET A 1 -10.03 27.14 21.64
CA MET A 1 -10.01 27.05 20.14
C MET A 1 -11.41 26.88 19.55
N TYR A 2 -12.33 26.23 20.25
CA TYR A 2 -13.73 26.10 19.81
C TYR A 2 -14.46 27.46 19.74
N ASN A 3 -14.14 28.38 20.65
CA ASN A 3 -14.60 29.77 20.62
C ASN A 3 -14.20 30.51 19.33
N ILE A 4 -12.98 30.27 18.83
CA ILE A 4 -12.51 30.80 17.54
C ILE A 4 -13.33 30.23 16.39
N GLN A 5 -13.71 28.96 16.44
CA GLN A 5 -14.56 28.35 15.41
C GLN A 5 -15.97 28.94 15.42
N CYS A 6 -16.55 29.18 16.60
CA CYS A 6 -17.82 29.90 16.72
C CYS A 6 -17.72 31.30 16.11
N LYS A 7 -16.65 32.03 16.45
CA LYS A 7 -16.41 33.36 15.88
C LYS A 7 -16.30 33.33 14.36
N ARG A 8 -15.55 32.38 13.78
CA ARG A 8 -15.44 32.23 12.32
C ARG A 8 -16.78 31.96 11.63
N LEU A 9 -17.66 31.18 12.27
CA LEU A 9 -19.01 30.92 11.74
C LEU A 9 -19.88 32.18 11.73
N VAL A 10 -19.78 33.01 12.78
CA VAL A 10 -20.50 34.30 12.87
C VAL A 10 -19.91 35.34 11.90
N ASP A 11 -18.58 35.43 11.81
CA ASP A 11 -17.87 36.37 10.94
C ASP A 11 -18.11 36.06 9.45
N GLN A 12 -18.45 34.81 9.11
CA GLN A 12 -18.85 34.43 7.75
C GLN A 12 -20.27 34.93 7.44
N LEU A 13 -20.37 36.23 7.11
CA LEU A 13 -21.63 36.95 6.89
C LEU A 13 -22.62 36.24 5.96
N ALA A 14 -22.13 35.50 4.96
CA ALA A 14 -22.96 34.70 4.04
C ALA A 14 -23.82 33.63 4.75
N PHE A 15 -23.47 33.23 5.98
CA PHE A 15 -24.23 32.28 6.77
C PHE A 15 -25.31 32.92 7.65
N GLY A 16 -25.19 34.21 7.98
CA GLY A 16 -26.17 34.93 8.79
C GLY A 16 -26.42 34.31 10.19
N LEU A 17 -25.39 33.72 10.80
CA LEU A 17 -25.52 32.99 12.07
C LEU A 17 -25.37 33.91 13.27
N SER A 18 -26.21 33.71 14.29
CA SER A 18 -25.97 34.28 15.63
C SER A 18 -24.95 33.45 16.42
N LEU A 19 -24.39 34.01 17.49
CA LEU A 19 -23.46 33.28 18.36
C LEU A 19 -24.05 31.97 18.91
N GLN A 20 -25.29 32.02 19.41
CA GLN A 20 -26.00 30.84 19.92
C GLN A 20 -26.17 29.74 18.85
N GLN A 21 -26.38 30.15 17.59
CA GLN A 21 -26.48 29.20 16.47
C GLN A 21 -25.12 28.61 16.12
N ALA A 22 -24.06 29.42 16.15
CA ALA A 22 -22.70 28.95 15.96
C ALA A 22 -22.29 27.96 17.06
N GLU A 23 -22.62 28.23 18.33
CA GLU A 23 -22.38 27.33 19.46
C GLU A 23 -23.08 25.97 19.28
N ALA A 24 -24.35 25.98 18.86
CA ALA A 24 -25.10 24.75 18.58
C ALA A 24 -24.49 23.95 17.42
N ILE A 25 -24.02 24.63 16.37
CA ILE A 25 -23.32 24.00 15.23
C ILE A 25 -22.00 23.37 15.69
N VAL A 26 -21.19 24.10 16.46
CA VAL A 26 -19.92 23.58 16.99
C VAL A 26 -20.18 22.39 17.91
N ALA A 27 -21.11 22.48 18.86
CA ALA A 27 -21.52 21.37 19.72
C ALA A 27 -21.86 20.11 18.91
N ARG A 28 -22.77 20.26 17.94
CA ARG A 28 -23.21 19.14 17.10
C ARG A 28 -22.06 18.55 16.27
N ALA A 29 -21.22 19.40 15.67
CA ALA A 29 -20.07 18.95 14.88
C ALA A 29 -19.14 18.04 15.71
N TYR A 30 -18.91 18.38 16.98
CA TYR A 30 -18.09 17.60 17.92
C TYR A 30 -18.85 16.47 18.65
N GLY A 31 -20.10 16.19 18.29
CA GLY A 31 -20.86 15.11 18.91
C GLY A 31 -21.43 15.42 20.30
N ARG A 32 -21.61 16.70 20.62
CA ARG A 32 -22.03 17.20 21.94
C ARG A 32 -23.41 17.86 21.88
N GLU A 33 -24.12 17.86 23.00
CA GLU A 33 -25.44 18.47 23.12
C GLU A 33 -25.38 20.00 23.11
N SER A 34 -24.38 20.57 23.77
CA SER A 34 -24.21 22.01 23.91
C SER A 34 -22.73 22.39 23.98
N TYR A 35 -22.46 23.66 23.68
CA TYR A 35 -21.16 24.29 23.83
C TYR A 35 -21.38 25.71 24.33
N ASP A 36 -20.64 26.12 25.35
CA ASP A 36 -20.64 27.48 25.89
C ASP A 36 -19.32 28.16 25.54
N SER A 37 -19.38 29.17 24.67
CA SER A 37 -18.20 29.90 24.21
C SER A 37 -17.57 30.82 25.27
N THR A 38 -18.30 31.14 26.35
CA THR A 38 -17.82 31.97 27.46
C THR A 38 -16.91 31.17 28.38
N HIS A 39 -17.29 29.92 28.65
CA HIS A 39 -16.55 29.02 29.56
C HIS A 39 -15.69 27.98 28.83
N ASP A 40 -15.71 27.97 27.48
CA ASP A 40 -15.08 26.99 26.59
C ASP A 40 -15.39 25.53 27.00
N ALA A 41 -16.65 25.28 27.37
CA ALA A 41 -17.09 24.02 27.96
C ALA A 41 -18.15 23.32 27.09
N PHE A 42 -18.03 21.99 26.95
CA PHE A 42 -19.02 21.16 26.28
C PHE A 42 -19.96 20.47 27.27
N GLY A 43 -21.22 20.34 26.87
CA GLY A 43 -22.17 19.43 27.50
C GLY A 43 -21.87 17.95 27.22
N PRO A 44 -22.77 17.05 27.63
CA PRO A 44 -22.61 15.61 27.43
C PRO A 44 -22.57 15.23 25.94
N GLY A 45 -22.02 14.05 25.66
CA GLY A 45 -21.96 13.49 24.32
C GLY A 45 -23.31 12.92 23.88
N ILE A 46 -23.64 13.11 22.60
CA ILE A 46 -24.87 12.57 22.01
C ILE A 46 -24.63 11.12 21.58
N PRO A 47 -25.38 10.13 22.12
CA PRO A 47 -25.27 8.75 21.67
C PRO A 47 -25.48 8.61 20.16
N GLY A 48 -24.65 7.79 19.52
CA GLY A 48 -24.71 7.53 18.07
C GLY A 48 -23.98 8.56 17.20
N LEU A 49 -23.49 9.66 17.76
CA LEU A 49 -22.58 10.56 17.06
C LEU A 49 -21.12 10.12 17.17
N GLN A 50 -20.34 10.48 16.15
CA GLN A 50 -18.91 10.23 16.10
C GLN A 50 -18.19 11.10 17.13
N ALA A 51 -17.29 10.51 17.90
CA ALA A 51 -16.35 11.26 18.71
C ALA A 51 -15.31 11.93 17.79
N ILE A 52 -15.14 13.24 17.94
CA ILE A 52 -14.21 14.04 17.14
C ILE A 52 -13.05 14.49 18.02
N ARG A 53 -11.84 14.45 17.46
CA ARG A 53 -10.63 14.96 18.15
C ARG A 53 -10.73 16.47 18.40
N THR A 54 -9.97 16.97 19.38
CA THR A 54 -9.92 18.41 19.63
C THR A 54 -9.30 19.18 18.45
N PRO A 55 -9.57 20.49 18.29
CA PRO A 55 -8.98 21.29 17.23
C PRO A 55 -7.45 21.26 17.22
N ALA A 56 -6.82 21.22 18.40
CA ALA A 56 -5.37 21.17 18.53
C ALA A 56 -4.82 19.85 18.01
N GLU A 57 -5.44 18.73 18.39
CA GLU A 57 -5.06 17.41 17.91
C GLU A 57 -5.29 17.29 16.41
N ILE A 58 -6.40 17.81 15.87
CA ILE A 58 -6.69 17.78 14.43
C ILE A 58 -5.61 18.53 13.65
N LEU A 59 -5.22 19.74 14.07
CA LEU A 59 -4.20 20.52 13.38
C LEU A 59 -2.81 19.87 13.38
N GLN A 60 -2.55 18.93 14.28
CA GLN A 60 -1.31 18.14 14.32
C GLN A 60 -1.33 16.92 13.39
N LEU A 61 -2.48 16.57 12.80
CA LEU A 61 -2.60 15.44 11.87
C LEU A 61 -2.11 15.79 10.47
N GLU A 62 -1.81 14.75 9.68
CA GLU A 62 -1.60 14.89 8.24
C GLU A 62 -2.88 15.37 7.53
N ARG A 63 -2.76 16.16 6.46
CA ARG A 63 -3.92 16.80 5.79
C ARG A 63 -5.05 15.82 5.40
N PRO A 64 -4.78 14.62 4.87
CA PRO A 64 -5.84 13.65 4.59
C PRO A 64 -6.56 13.15 5.86
N GLN A 65 -5.84 13.02 6.98
CA GLN A 65 -6.42 12.63 8.27
C GLN A 65 -7.24 13.77 8.88
N GLN A 66 -6.82 15.02 8.71
CA GLN A 66 -7.62 16.20 9.04
C GLN A 66 -8.96 16.16 8.28
N MET A 67 -8.93 15.84 6.98
CA MET A 67 -10.14 15.71 6.16
C MET A 67 -11.08 14.61 6.66
N VAL A 68 -10.57 13.49 7.17
CA VAL A 68 -11.42 12.46 7.79
C VAL A 68 -12.18 13.02 9.00
N GLU A 69 -11.51 13.78 9.87
CA GLU A 69 -12.17 14.43 11.00
C GLU A 69 -13.21 15.47 10.51
N PHE A 70 -12.89 16.26 9.49
CA PHE A 70 -13.82 17.21 8.88
C PHE A 70 -15.06 16.53 8.28
N MET A 71 -14.88 15.38 7.62
CA MET A 71 -16.00 14.57 7.12
C MET A 71 -16.84 13.99 8.26
N ARG A 72 -16.23 13.53 9.35
CA ARG A 72 -16.96 13.06 10.54
C ARG A 72 -17.76 14.18 11.20
N MET A 73 -17.22 15.39 11.28
CA MET A 73 -17.93 16.57 11.76
C MET A 73 -19.14 16.90 10.85
N ALA A 74 -18.92 16.90 9.53
CA ALA A 74 -20.01 17.11 8.56
C ALA A 74 -21.08 16.02 8.65
N LEU A 75 -20.69 14.77 8.92
CA LEU A 75 -21.59 13.66 9.14
C LEU A 75 -22.41 13.86 10.43
N ASN A 76 -21.78 14.24 11.54
CA ASN A 76 -22.49 14.55 12.79
C ASN A 76 -23.55 15.64 12.60
N LEU A 77 -23.26 16.66 11.78
CA LEU A 77 -24.20 17.71 11.40
C LEU A 77 -25.34 17.23 10.47
N SER A 78 -25.15 16.10 9.78
CA SER A 78 -26.10 15.55 8.80
C SER A 78 -26.92 14.38 9.35
N LEU A 79 -26.46 13.70 10.40
CA LEU A 79 -27.12 12.52 10.95
C LEU A 79 -28.48 12.87 11.58
N PRO A 80 -29.53 12.04 11.34
CA PRO A 80 -30.82 12.21 11.96
C PRO A 80 -30.75 11.91 13.48
N GLY A 81 -31.44 12.67 14.33
CA GLY A 81 -31.60 12.31 15.75
C GLY A 81 -31.76 13.44 16.78
N PRO A 82 -31.40 14.70 16.48
CA PRO A 82 -31.93 15.89 17.17
C PRO A 82 -32.32 17.00 16.18
N ALA A 83 -32.85 18.13 16.68
CA ALA A 83 -33.24 19.26 15.84
C ALA A 83 -32.09 19.72 14.91
N PRO A 84 -32.37 20.00 13.62
CA PRO A 84 -31.34 20.39 12.67
C PRO A 84 -30.72 21.74 13.06
N VAL A 85 -29.43 21.74 13.34
CA VAL A 85 -28.68 22.96 13.72
C VAL A 85 -28.04 23.66 12.51
N ASN A 86 -27.98 23.00 11.35
CA ASN A 86 -27.25 23.46 10.18
C ASN A 86 -27.97 24.58 9.39
N ARG A 87 -29.21 24.95 9.74
CA ARG A 87 -29.97 26.07 9.13
C ARG A 87 -30.00 26.06 7.59
N GLN A 88 -30.12 24.88 6.98
CA GLN A 88 -30.07 24.69 5.52
C GLN A 88 -28.72 25.03 4.86
N ILE A 89 -27.69 25.37 5.65
CA ILE A 89 -26.32 25.53 5.17
C ILE A 89 -25.72 24.13 5.02
N ALA A 90 -25.09 23.88 3.88
CA ALA A 90 -24.41 22.61 3.63
C ALA A 90 -23.36 22.34 4.73
N PRO A 91 -23.43 21.21 5.46
CA PRO A 91 -22.53 20.90 6.58
C PRO A 91 -21.04 21.02 6.26
N LYS A 92 -20.66 20.66 5.04
CA LYS A 92 -19.29 20.79 4.53
C LYS A 92 -18.76 22.23 4.54
N ASN A 93 -19.62 23.21 4.30
CA ASN A 93 -19.26 24.63 4.28
C ASN A 93 -19.13 25.20 5.70
N LEU A 94 -19.96 24.72 6.64
CA LEU A 94 -19.83 25.06 8.06
C LEU A 94 -18.48 24.58 8.60
N VAL A 95 -18.12 23.32 8.32
CA VAL A 95 -16.83 22.75 8.72
C VAL A 95 -15.65 23.48 8.08
N ALA A 96 -15.73 23.82 6.79
CA ALA A 96 -14.70 24.62 6.11
C ALA A 96 -14.46 25.97 6.81
N ALA A 97 -15.53 26.70 7.12
CA ALA A 97 -15.45 27.99 7.81
C ALA A 97 -14.89 27.87 9.24
N MET A 98 -15.30 26.83 10.00
CA MET A 98 -14.75 26.56 11.34
C MET A 98 -13.22 26.45 11.31
N TYR A 99 -12.65 25.89 10.24
CA TYR A 99 -11.20 25.74 10.05
C TYR A 99 -10.57 26.82 9.16
N ASN A 100 -11.25 27.94 8.95
CA ASN A 100 -10.76 29.12 8.21
C ASN A 100 -10.49 28.88 6.71
N PHE A 101 -11.22 27.94 6.10
CA PHE A 101 -11.26 27.79 4.66
C PHE A 101 -12.44 28.59 4.10
N SER A 102 -12.23 29.23 2.94
CA SER A 102 -13.25 30.04 2.28
C SER A 102 -14.46 29.22 1.81
N ASN A 103 -14.23 27.96 1.42
CA ASN A 103 -15.25 26.99 1.03
C ASN A 103 -14.70 25.56 1.08
N PHE A 104 -15.57 24.57 0.81
CA PHE A 104 -15.17 23.17 0.77
C PHE A 104 -14.16 22.85 -0.34
N ASP A 105 -14.23 23.50 -1.49
CA ASP A 105 -13.29 23.23 -2.58
C ASP A 105 -11.86 23.64 -2.21
N SER A 106 -11.71 24.73 -1.45
CA SER A 106 -10.42 25.16 -0.91
C SER A 106 -9.88 24.19 0.15
N LEU A 107 -10.78 23.57 0.93
CA LEU A 107 -10.43 22.50 1.85
C LEU A 107 -9.93 21.26 1.09
N VAL A 108 -10.59 20.88 0.00
CA VAL A 108 -10.15 19.77 -0.88
C VAL A 108 -8.81 20.09 -1.53
N ALA A 109 -8.63 21.30 -2.08
CA ALA A 109 -7.38 21.75 -2.67
C ALA A 109 -6.22 21.75 -1.66
N TYR A 110 -6.48 22.13 -0.40
CA TYR A 110 -5.49 22.05 0.68
C TYR A 110 -4.99 20.62 0.91
N VAL A 111 -5.87 19.62 0.90
CA VAL A 111 -5.47 18.21 1.01
C VAL A 111 -4.71 17.76 -0.24
N GLN A 112 -5.19 18.12 -1.42
CA GLN A 112 -4.57 17.74 -2.70
C GLN A 112 -3.20 18.37 -2.93
N SER A 113 -2.92 19.53 -2.33
CA SER A 113 -1.63 20.22 -2.45
C SER A 113 -0.48 19.56 -1.67
N ASP A 114 -0.72 18.43 -1.00
CA ASP A 114 0.31 17.62 -0.34
C ASP A 114 0.31 16.17 -0.84
N PRO A 115 0.59 15.95 -2.15
CA PRO A 115 0.65 14.62 -2.71
C PRO A 115 1.81 13.83 -2.08
N ILE A 116 1.67 12.52 -2.09
CA ILE A 116 2.72 11.61 -1.65
C ILE A 116 2.87 10.49 -2.67
N ASP A 117 4.08 10.34 -3.19
CA ASP A 117 4.39 9.28 -4.15
C ASP A 117 4.88 8.04 -3.39
N PRO A 118 4.16 6.90 -3.42
CA PRO A 118 4.61 5.66 -2.80
C PRO A 118 5.87 5.06 -3.44
N ASN A 119 6.21 5.48 -4.66
CA ASN A 119 7.32 4.95 -5.46
C ASN A 119 8.60 5.79 -5.34
N ASP A 120 8.57 6.84 -4.50
CA ASP A 120 9.72 7.70 -4.27
C ASP A 120 10.86 6.95 -3.55
N ASP A 121 12.09 7.38 -3.76
CA ASP A 121 13.30 6.76 -3.18
C ASP A 121 13.75 7.41 -1.88
N LYS A 122 13.14 8.55 -1.53
CA LYS A 122 13.47 9.37 -0.37
C LYS A 122 12.92 8.80 0.94
N PRO A 123 13.77 8.56 1.95
CA PRO A 123 13.34 8.03 3.25
C PRO A 123 12.23 8.87 3.91
N GLU A 124 12.31 10.20 3.84
CA GLU A 124 11.33 11.10 4.42
C GLU A 124 9.94 10.98 3.78
N THR A 125 9.87 10.78 2.46
CA THR A 125 8.61 10.54 1.74
C THR A 125 7.99 9.23 2.20
N LEU A 126 8.81 8.17 2.34
CA LEU A 126 8.33 6.85 2.75
C LEU A 126 7.88 6.81 4.22
N VAL A 127 8.58 7.52 5.11
CA VAL A 127 8.15 7.70 6.51
C VAL A 127 6.82 8.46 6.56
N LYS A 128 6.71 9.55 5.79
CA LYS A 128 5.45 10.30 5.68
C LYS A 128 4.31 9.43 5.13
N PHE A 129 4.59 8.56 4.15
CA PHE A 129 3.62 7.62 3.60
C PHE A 129 3.12 6.67 4.69
N ARG A 130 4.06 6.08 5.43
CA ARG A 130 3.76 5.16 6.52
C ARG A 130 2.93 5.83 7.63
N ASN A 131 3.28 7.05 8.02
CA ASN A 131 2.51 7.80 9.02
C ASN A 131 1.10 8.15 8.53
N ARG A 132 0.96 8.46 7.24
CA ARG A 132 -0.32 8.83 6.63
C ARG A 132 -1.27 7.66 6.52
N TYR A 133 -0.80 6.53 5.99
CA TYR A 133 -1.65 5.37 5.67
C TYR A 133 -1.61 4.26 6.72
N GLY A 134 -0.65 4.30 7.64
CA GLY A 134 -0.47 3.29 8.68
C GLY A 134 0.12 1.98 8.18
N TYR A 135 0.74 1.98 7.00
CA TYR A 135 1.43 0.83 6.43
C TYR A 135 2.57 1.28 5.50
N SER A 136 3.55 0.40 5.29
CA SER A 136 4.72 0.68 4.45
C SER A 136 4.39 0.65 2.96
N ALA A 137 5.05 1.48 2.15
CA ALA A 137 4.83 1.51 0.70
C ALA A 137 5.35 0.24 0.00
N ASN A 138 4.85 -0.03 -1.21
CA ASN A 138 5.27 -1.19 -2.02
C ASN A 138 6.76 -1.13 -2.40
N SER A 139 7.31 0.08 -2.61
CA SER A 139 8.76 0.31 -2.75
C SER A 139 9.57 -0.32 -1.61
N GLN A 140 9.00 -0.36 -0.40
CA GLN A 140 9.62 -0.95 0.77
C GLN A 140 9.33 -2.45 0.85
N VAL A 141 8.06 -2.85 0.86
CA VAL A 141 7.68 -4.25 1.20
C VAL A 141 7.82 -5.21 0.03
N ILE A 142 7.78 -4.73 -1.22
CA ILE A 142 8.01 -5.55 -2.42
C ILE A 142 9.46 -5.40 -2.90
N MET A 143 9.96 -4.16 -3.02
CA MET A 143 11.30 -3.91 -3.59
C MET A 143 12.42 -3.86 -2.53
N GLY A 144 12.08 -3.87 -1.24
CA GLY A 144 13.04 -3.98 -0.13
C GLY A 144 13.66 -2.65 0.30
N ARG A 145 13.16 -1.51 -0.19
CA ARG A 145 13.74 -0.19 0.11
C ARG A 145 13.65 0.14 1.59
N GLY A 146 14.79 0.19 2.27
CA GLY A 146 14.87 0.40 3.72
C GLY A 146 14.10 -0.64 4.53
N TYR A 147 13.84 -1.82 3.96
CA TYR A 147 13.02 -2.87 4.55
C TYR A 147 13.72 -4.23 4.43
N ALA A 148 13.99 -4.86 5.57
CA ALA A 148 14.66 -6.15 5.66
C ALA A 148 13.77 -7.27 6.19
N GLY A 149 12.47 -6.99 6.40
CA GLY A 149 11.49 -8.03 6.68
C GLY A 149 11.18 -8.85 5.43
N HIS A 150 10.31 -9.83 5.57
CA HIS A 150 9.78 -10.67 4.52
C HIS A 150 8.31 -10.34 4.28
N THR A 151 7.91 -10.38 3.01
CA THR A 151 6.54 -10.07 2.59
C THR A 151 5.83 -11.28 2.00
N LEU A 152 4.67 -11.63 2.56
CA LEU A 152 3.77 -12.63 2.00
C LEU A 152 2.71 -11.93 1.14
N VAL A 153 2.53 -12.36 -0.09
CA VAL A 153 1.49 -11.87 -0.99
C VAL A 153 0.53 -13.00 -1.31
N ILE A 154 -0.73 -12.81 -0.93
CA ILE A 154 -1.81 -13.77 -1.18
C ILE A 154 -2.62 -13.27 -2.37
N GLN A 155 -2.49 -13.97 -3.49
CA GLN A 155 -3.22 -13.66 -4.72
C GLN A 155 -3.48 -14.97 -5.49
N PRO A 156 -4.74 -15.48 -5.51
CA PRO A 156 -5.07 -16.71 -6.21
C PRO A 156 -4.90 -16.62 -7.73
N ASP A 157 -5.06 -15.44 -8.33
CA ASP A 157 -4.85 -15.24 -9.76
C ASP A 157 -3.37 -14.92 -10.07
N ALA A 158 -2.65 -15.93 -10.56
CA ALA A 158 -1.24 -15.81 -10.92
C ALA A 158 -0.97 -14.75 -12.01
N VAL A 159 -1.89 -14.49 -12.93
CA VAL A 159 -1.70 -13.46 -13.97
C VAL A 159 -1.76 -12.07 -13.33
N THR A 160 -2.77 -11.87 -12.49
CA THR A 160 -2.92 -10.62 -11.74
C THR A 160 -1.76 -10.40 -10.76
N ALA A 161 -1.27 -11.46 -10.13
CA ALA A 161 -0.10 -11.40 -9.25
C ALA A 161 1.17 -11.00 -10.00
N SER A 162 1.50 -11.68 -11.10
CA SER A 162 2.68 -11.33 -11.91
C SER A 162 2.60 -9.89 -12.42
N ARG A 163 1.43 -9.46 -12.90
CA ARG A 163 1.22 -8.09 -13.39
C ARG A 163 1.43 -7.05 -12.29
N PHE A 164 0.95 -7.32 -11.08
CA PHE A 164 1.19 -6.44 -9.93
C PHE A 164 2.69 -6.32 -9.65
N ILE A 165 3.40 -7.46 -9.53
CA ILE A 165 4.86 -7.48 -9.30
C ILE A 165 5.61 -6.73 -10.41
N ASP A 166 5.22 -6.94 -11.66
CA ASP A 166 5.85 -6.28 -12.80
C ASP A 166 5.62 -4.78 -12.80
N GLN A 167 4.40 -4.35 -12.48
CA GLN A 167 4.08 -2.93 -12.34
C GLN A 167 4.92 -2.29 -11.23
N GLU A 168 5.03 -2.94 -10.06
CA GLU A 168 5.85 -2.43 -8.97
C GLU A 168 7.33 -2.34 -9.37
N ALA A 169 7.86 -3.35 -10.06
CA ALA A 169 9.25 -3.31 -10.52
C ALA A 169 9.52 -2.21 -11.58
N VAL A 170 8.49 -1.77 -12.32
CA VAL A 170 8.58 -0.69 -13.33
C VAL A 170 8.40 0.70 -12.72
N LEU A 171 7.44 0.86 -11.80
CA LEU A 171 7.09 2.16 -11.23
C LEU A 171 8.07 2.64 -10.17
N ASN A 172 8.71 1.73 -9.45
CA ASN A 172 9.61 2.06 -8.37
C ASN A 172 10.97 2.53 -8.89
N LYS A 173 11.50 3.61 -8.29
CA LYS A 173 12.90 3.99 -8.47
C LYS A 173 13.80 2.90 -7.92
N LEU A 174 14.76 2.44 -8.72
CA LEU A 174 15.65 1.33 -8.38
C LEU A 174 17.03 1.77 -7.87
N ASP A 175 17.28 3.07 -7.72
CA ASP A 175 18.55 3.60 -7.24
C ASP A 175 18.93 2.98 -5.89
N GLY A 176 20.12 2.35 -5.89
CA GLY A 176 20.65 1.64 -4.73
C GLY A 176 19.89 0.36 -4.33
N LEU A 177 18.95 -0.12 -5.14
CA LEU A 177 18.23 -1.38 -4.94
C LEU A 177 18.79 -2.50 -5.81
N GLN A 178 18.63 -3.74 -5.36
CA GLN A 178 18.79 -4.92 -6.19
C GLN A 178 17.59 -5.84 -6.01
N ALA A 179 16.91 -6.17 -7.10
CA ALA A 179 15.75 -7.05 -7.08
C ALA A 179 15.92 -8.22 -8.06
N VAL A 180 15.59 -9.42 -7.61
CA VAL A 180 15.50 -10.60 -8.46
C VAL A 180 14.06 -11.12 -8.42
N ILE A 181 13.41 -11.23 -9.57
CA ILE A 181 12.12 -11.88 -9.72
C ILE A 181 12.35 -13.28 -10.25
N VAL A 182 12.00 -14.29 -9.48
CA VAL A 182 12.12 -15.70 -9.85
C VAL A 182 10.77 -16.20 -10.36
N ARG A 183 10.76 -16.85 -11.52
CA ARG A 183 9.55 -17.35 -12.21
C ARG A 183 9.82 -18.71 -12.84
N THR A 184 8.76 -19.49 -13.06
CA THR A 184 8.84 -20.76 -13.81
C THR A 184 8.33 -20.63 -15.25
N ARG A 185 7.55 -19.58 -15.53
CA ARG A 185 6.90 -19.35 -16.83
C ARG A 185 7.92 -18.83 -17.86
N LYS A 186 7.98 -19.46 -19.04
CA LYS A 186 8.99 -19.18 -20.09
C LYS A 186 8.98 -17.75 -20.63
N ASP A 187 7.80 -17.15 -20.70
CA ASP A 187 7.53 -15.78 -21.14
C ASP A 187 7.36 -14.81 -19.96
N GLY A 188 7.79 -15.24 -18.77
CA GLY A 188 7.62 -14.51 -17.52
C GLY A 188 8.26 -13.13 -17.50
N ASP A 189 9.14 -12.79 -18.43
CA ASP A 189 9.80 -11.48 -18.56
C ASP A 189 9.10 -10.52 -19.55
N SER A 190 8.04 -10.96 -20.25
CA SER A 190 7.46 -10.23 -21.39
C SER A 190 6.94 -8.84 -21.06
N PHE A 191 6.35 -8.63 -19.88
CA PHE A 191 5.90 -7.29 -19.47
C PHE A 191 7.10 -6.41 -19.15
N LEU A 192 8.02 -6.87 -18.29
CA LEU A 192 9.18 -6.10 -17.89
C LEU A 192 10.07 -5.71 -19.08
N ASN A 193 10.26 -6.61 -20.05
CA ASN A 193 11.00 -6.29 -21.28
C ASN A 193 10.35 -5.17 -22.12
N ARG A 194 9.03 -4.97 -22.01
CA ARG A 194 8.33 -3.89 -22.73
C ARG A 194 8.58 -2.52 -22.08
N TYR A 195 8.69 -2.47 -20.75
CA TYR A 195 8.72 -1.22 -19.99
C TYR A 195 10.07 -0.87 -19.35
N THR A 196 10.98 -1.85 -19.22
CA THR A 196 12.29 -1.69 -18.58
C THR A 196 13.40 -1.98 -19.56
N ARG A 197 14.35 -1.05 -19.70
CA ARG A 197 15.50 -1.19 -20.63
C ARG A 197 16.72 -1.86 -20.00
N ASN A 198 16.88 -1.74 -18.68
CA ASN A 198 18.07 -2.18 -17.94
C ASN A 198 17.73 -3.38 -17.04
N LEU A 199 17.28 -4.46 -17.67
CA LEU A 199 16.91 -5.73 -17.05
C LEU A 199 17.87 -6.83 -17.53
N LEU A 200 18.30 -7.71 -16.62
CA LEU A 200 18.91 -8.99 -16.98
C LEU A 200 17.87 -10.10 -16.93
N VAL A 201 17.80 -10.96 -17.96
CA VAL A 201 16.94 -12.15 -17.93
C VAL A 201 17.80 -13.40 -18.03
N MET A 202 17.72 -14.25 -17.01
CA MET A 202 18.43 -15.51 -16.91
C MET A 202 17.45 -16.67 -17.09
N ARG A 203 17.84 -17.71 -17.84
CA ARG A 203 17.01 -18.91 -18.08
C ARG A 203 17.79 -20.15 -17.71
N HIS A 204 17.94 -20.40 -16.41
CA HIS A 204 18.79 -21.46 -15.88
C HIS A 204 18.16 -22.12 -14.65
N ALA A 205 18.58 -23.34 -14.35
CA ALA A 205 18.34 -23.92 -13.03
C ALA A 205 19.09 -23.11 -11.96
N PRO A 206 18.57 -23.02 -10.74
CA PRO A 206 19.28 -22.39 -9.63
C PRO A 206 20.51 -23.24 -9.26
N THR A 207 21.71 -22.70 -9.44
CA THR A 207 22.99 -23.34 -9.12
C THR A 207 23.88 -22.37 -8.34
N GLU A 208 24.89 -22.86 -7.62
CA GLU A 208 25.80 -22.00 -6.83
C GLU A 208 26.48 -20.92 -7.68
N ASP A 209 26.81 -21.24 -8.94
CA ASP A 209 27.46 -20.32 -9.88
C ASP A 209 26.53 -19.22 -10.41
N LEU A 210 25.21 -19.34 -10.23
CA LEU A 210 24.23 -18.42 -10.80
C LEU A 210 24.45 -16.98 -10.34
N SER A 211 24.86 -16.77 -9.08
CA SER A 211 25.21 -15.43 -8.57
C SER A 211 26.34 -14.80 -9.37
N SER A 212 27.39 -15.57 -9.65
CA SER A 212 28.56 -15.11 -10.40
C SER A 212 28.18 -14.80 -11.84
N MET A 213 27.35 -15.65 -12.46
CA MET A 213 26.81 -15.41 -13.80
C MET A 213 25.98 -14.12 -13.84
N ILE A 214 25.05 -13.95 -12.90
CA ILE A 214 24.25 -12.73 -12.79
C ILE A 214 25.17 -11.52 -12.66
N LEU A 215 26.16 -11.55 -11.76
CA LEU A 215 27.07 -10.43 -11.56
C LEU A 215 27.96 -10.14 -12.77
N GLY A 216 28.32 -11.15 -13.56
CA GLY A 216 29.17 -11.02 -14.74
C GLY A 216 28.42 -10.52 -15.99
N GLU A 217 27.17 -10.94 -16.15
CA GLU A 217 26.33 -10.60 -17.32
C GLU A 217 25.44 -9.36 -17.10
N ARG A 218 25.19 -8.99 -15.84
CA ARG A 218 24.32 -7.86 -15.49
C ARG A 218 24.88 -6.55 -16.06
N PRO A 219 24.08 -5.79 -16.83
CA PRO A 219 24.45 -4.43 -17.25
C PRO A 219 24.82 -3.58 -16.04
N LYS A 220 25.79 -2.66 -16.19
CA LYS A 220 26.32 -1.86 -15.07
C LYS A 220 25.24 -1.15 -14.23
N ASP A 221 24.16 -0.73 -14.89
CA ASP A 221 23.05 0.01 -14.27
C ASP A 221 21.79 -0.86 -14.05
N ALA A 222 21.85 -2.16 -14.32
CA ALA A 222 20.71 -3.05 -14.12
C ALA A 222 20.55 -3.38 -12.63
N CYS A 223 19.43 -2.95 -12.07
CA CYS A 223 19.04 -3.20 -10.68
C CYS A 223 17.98 -4.31 -10.57
N LEU A 224 17.48 -4.80 -11.71
CA LEU A 224 16.45 -5.81 -11.82
C LEU A 224 16.99 -7.02 -12.59
N THR A 225 16.70 -8.22 -12.09
CA THR A 225 16.98 -9.48 -12.77
C THR A 225 15.72 -10.34 -12.75
N VAL A 226 15.39 -10.96 -13.88
CA VAL A 226 14.34 -11.98 -13.95
C VAL A 226 15.03 -13.33 -14.12
N SER A 227 14.87 -14.21 -13.14
CA SER A 227 15.43 -15.56 -13.12
C SER A 227 14.32 -16.55 -13.46
N ILE A 228 14.33 -17.05 -14.69
CA ILE A 228 13.38 -18.05 -15.17
C ILE A 228 13.97 -19.43 -14.93
N VAL A 229 13.42 -20.14 -13.96
CA VAL A 229 13.85 -21.48 -13.55
C VAL A 229 12.92 -22.56 -14.12
N PRO A 230 13.37 -23.81 -14.26
CA PRO A 230 12.50 -24.92 -14.64
C PRO A 230 11.24 -25.05 -13.75
N ALA A 231 10.13 -25.46 -14.33
CA ALA A 231 8.91 -25.74 -13.57
C ALA A 231 9.04 -27.06 -12.80
N GLN A 232 9.56 -26.98 -11.59
CA GLN A 232 9.68 -28.09 -10.64
C GLN A 232 9.55 -27.58 -9.21
N ARG A 233 9.52 -28.52 -8.26
CA ARG A 233 9.51 -28.19 -6.84
C ARG A 233 10.91 -27.80 -6.36
N TYR A 234 11.00 -26.71 -5.60
CA TYR A 234 12.25 -26.22 -5.01
C TYR A 234 12.15 -26.07 -3.50
N THR A 235 13.24 -26.23 -2.78
CA THR A 235 13.31 -25.67 -1.42
C THR A 235 13.56 -24.16 -1.49
N LEU A 236 13.20 -23.44 -0.43
CA LEU A 236 13.44 -21.99 -0.40
C LEU A 236 14.95 -21.68 -0.45
N GLU A 237 15.76 -22.47 0.24
CA GLU A 237 17.22 -22.35 0.24
C GLU A 237 17.83 -22.52 -1.16
N GLN A 238 17.35 -23.51 -1.94
CA GLN A 238 17.78 -23.72 -3.32
C GLN A 238 17.54 -22.50 -4.20
N ILE A 239 16.53 -21.68 -3.90
CA ILE A 239 16.27 -20.45 -4.64
C ILE A 239 17.06 -19.28 -4.06
N VAL A 240 17.12 -19.14 -2.73
CA VAL A 240 17.75 -17.98 -2.09
C VAL A 240 19.27 -18.00 -2.28
N ALA A 241 19.94 -19.11 -1.94
CA ALA A 241 21.40 -19.16 -1.89
C ALA A 241 22.09 -18.76 -3.22
N PRO A 242 21.64 -19.25 -4.39
CA PRO A 242 22.17 -18.85 -5.69
C PRO A 242 22.07 -17.36 -6.04
N HIS A 243 21.26 -16.56 -5.34
CA HIS A 243 21.03 -15.14 -5.66
C HIS A 243 21.62 -14.18 -4.63
N VAL A 244 22.09 -14.67 -3.49
CA VAL A 244 22.54 -13.85 -2.35
C VAL A 244 23.62 -12.83 -2.75
N ALA A 245 24.71 -13.30 -3.37
CA ALA A 245 25.84 -12.42 -3.68
C ALA A 245 25.47 -11.36 -4.72
N ALA A 246 24.64 -11.73 -5.70
CA ALA A 246 24.11 -10.81 -6.71
C ALA A 246 23.17 -9.74 -6.12
N LEU A 247 22.42 -10.08 -5.08
CA LEU A 247 21.52 -9.15 -4.39
C LEU A 247 22.27 -8.26 -3.39
N ALA A 248 23.34 -8.75 -2.76
CA ALA A 248 24.06 -7.98 -1.74
C ALA A 248 25.03 -6.93 -2.30
N LYS A 249 25.49 -7.11 -3.54
CA LYS A 249 26.46 -6.20 -4.16
C LYS A 249 25.80 -4.89 -4.60
N GLY A 250 26.27 -3.76 -4.06
CA GLY A 250 25.86 -2.43 -4.53
C GLY A 250 24.39 -2.09 -4.26
N SER A 251 23.81 -2.65 -3.20
CA SER A 251 22.38 -2.51 -2.85
C SER A 251 22.16 -1.74 -1.52
N PRO A 252 22.74 -0.55 -1.32
CA PRO A 252 22.70 0.15 -0.02
C PRO A 252 21.30 0.56 0.41
N SER A 253 20.37 0.73 -0.54
CA SER A 253 19.01 1.14 -0.27
C SER A 253 18.07 -0.02 0.03
N GLY A 254 18.47 -1.27 -0.25
CA GLY A 254 17.59 -2.42 -0.08
C GLY A 254 17.79 -3.50 -1.14
N ARG A 255 17.25 -4.69 -0.88
CA ARG A 255 17.38 -5.82 -1.78
C ARG A 255 16.24 -6.82 -1.58
N SER A 256 15.73 -7.38 -2.67
CA SER A 256 14.60 -8.33 -2.62
C SER A 256 14.75 -9.51 -3.57
N ILE A 257 14.30 -10.67 -3.11
CA ILE A 257 14.04 -11.83 -3.96
C ILE A 257 12.53 -12.09 -3.98
N ILE A 258 11.94 -12.04 -5.17
CA ILE A 258 10.51 -12.10 -5.39
C ILE A 258 10.18 -13.43 -6.04
N LEU A 259 9.47 -14.29 -5.32
CA LEU A 259 9.10 -15.65 -5.72
C LEU A 259 7.69 -15.63 -6.30
N ASP A 260 7.61 -15.47 -7.61
CA ASP A 260 6.33 -15.31 -8.32
C ASP A 260 5.85 -16.64 -8.89
N GLY A 261 4.95 -17.31 -8.13
CA GLY A 261 4.30 -18.54 -8.56
C GLY A 261 5.21 -19.77 -8.59
N LEU A 262 6.20 -19.85 -7.68
CA LEU A 262 7.05 -21.03 -7.53
C LEU A 262 6.36 -22.12 -6.69
N ASP A 263 6.54 -23.39 -7.07
CA ASP A 263 6.24 -24.55 -6.22
C ASP A 263 7.36 -24.71 -5.17
N ILE A 264 7.16 -24.12 -4.00
CA ILE A 264 8.08 -24.24 -2.87
C ILE A 264 7.68 -25.45 -2.01
N ALA A 265 8.65 -26.32 -1.77
CA ALA A 265 8.51 -27.53 -0.99
C ALA A 265 7.89 -27.27 0.38
N ASP A 266 7.03 -28.19 0.80
CA ASP A 266 6.31 -28.12 2.06
C ASP A 266 7.14 -28.68 3.23
N ASP A 267 8.34 -28.12 3.41
CA ASP A 267 9.23 -28.45 4.52
C ASP A 267 9.51 -27.18 5.34
N GLN A 268 8.95 -27.13 6.55
CA GLN A 268 9.10 -26.00 7.44
C GLN A 268 10.56 -25.72 7.78
N VAL A 269 11.39 -26.76 8.00
CA VAL A 269 12.78 -26.58 8.43
C VAL A 269 13.61 -25.94 7.31
N SER A 270 13.53 -26.47 6.09
CA SER A 270 14.22 -25.87 4.94
C SER A 270 13.66 -24.49 4.58
N PHE A 271 12.36 -24.26 4.77
CA PHE A 271 11.75 -22.94 4.56
C PHE A 271 12.31 -21.89 5.53
N GLU A 272 12.35 -22.20 6.82
CA GLU A 272 12.95 -21.32 7.84
C GLU A 272 14.45 -21.09 7.61
N ALA A 273 15.19 -22.12 7.17
CA ALA A 273 16.60 -21.99 6.82
C ALA A 273 16.82 -21.00 5.67
N GLY A 274 16.00 -21.09 4.61
CA GLY A 274 16.05 -20.16 3.48
C GLY A 274 15.75 -18.71 3.88
N LEU A 275 14.72 -18.48 4.71
CA LEU A 275 14.41 -17.14 5.23
C LEU A 275 15.52 -16.60 6.14
N ARG A 276 16.10 -17.46 6.99
CA ARG A 276 17.23 -17.07 7.86
C ARG A 276 18.45 -16.66 7.05
N LEU A 277 18.77 -17.42 5.99
CA LEU A 277 19.84 -17.06 5.05
C LEU A 277 19.58 -15.67 4.45
N ALA A 278 18.37 -15.43 3.93
CA ALA A 278 18.01 -14.12 3.37
C ALA A 278 18.09 -12.99 4.41
N SER A 279 17.54 -13.20 5.60
CA SER A 279 17.56 -12.25 6.71
C SER A 279 18.99 -11.87 7.13
N SER A 280 19.92 -12.85 7.20
CA SER A 280 21.33 -12.59 7.53
C SER A 280 22.04 -11.65 6.55
N GLN A 281 21.48 -11.50 5.34
CA GLN A 281 22.01 -10.66 4.26
C GLN A 281 21.14 -9.41 4.04
N GLY A 282 20.13 -9.19 4.89
CA GLY A 282 19.15 -8.11 4.74
C GLY A 282 18.34 -8.21 3.45
N ILE A 283 18.06 -9.42 2.96
CA ILE A 283 17.26 -9.67 1.77
C ILE A 283 15.80 -9.86 2.18
N ASN A 284 14.93 -9.02 1.61
CA ASN A 284 13.49 -9.22 1.68
C ASN A 284 13.08 -10.37 0.76
N VAL A 285 12.50 -11.43 1.33
CA VAL A 285 11.88 -12.51 0.57
C VAL A 285 10.42 -12.18 0.40
N VAL A 286 10.01 -11.98 -0.85
CA VAL A 286 8.61 -11.79 -1.21
C VAL A 286 8.08 -13.10 -1.75
N LEU A 287 7.18 -13.76 -1.01
CA LEU A 287 6.52 -14.98 -1.45
C LEU A 287 5.13 -14.66 -1.99
N ILE A 288 4.90 -14.91 -3.28
CA ILE A 288 3.56 -14.85 -3.87
C ILE A 288 2.99 -16.26 -3.89
N THR A 289 1.86 -16.46 -3.20
CA THR A 289 1.18 -17.76 -3.15
C THR A 289 -0.34 -17.63 -3.29
N PRO A 290 -1.01 -18.56 -3.99
CA PRO A 290 -2.46 -18.60 -4.02
C PRO A 290 -3.08 -19.09 -2.70
N VAL A 291 -2.34 -19.90 -1.94
CA VAL A 291 -2.80 -20.53 -0.69
C VAL A 291 -1.72 -20.38 0.37
N VAL A 292 -2.09 -19.82 1.53
CA VAL A 292 -1.16 -19.67 2.65
C VAL A 292 -1.14 -20.94 3.48
N LYS A 293 0.07 -21.41 3.78
CA LYS A 293 0.27 -22.48 4.75
C LYS A 293 0.43 -21.89 6.14
N GLU A 294 -0.15 -22.56 7.13
CA GLU A 294 -0.19 -22.07 8.51
C GLU A 294 1.18 -21.68 9.07
N TYR A 295 2.20 -22.54 8.90
CA TYR A 295 3.54 -22.30 9.42
C TYR A 295 4.23 -21.11 8.73
N GLN A 296 3.80 -20.72 7.53
CA GLN A 296 4.38 -19.59 6.81
C GLN A 296 3.96 -18.28 7.46
N TRP A 297 2.72 -18.18 7.95
CA TRP A 297 2.15 -16.93 8.44
C TRP A 297 3.06 -16.20 9.43
N PRO A 298 3.54 -16.78 10.55
CA PRO A 298 4.37 -16.06 11.52
C PRO A 298 5.77 -15.70 11.00
N LEU A 299 6.22 -16.25 9.88
CA LEU A 299 7.56 -16.03 9.34
C LEU A 299 7.70 -14.76 8.49
N PHE A 300 6.57 -14.13 8.11
CA PHE A 300 6.54 -12.92 7.30
C PHE A 300 6.10 -11.72 8.15
N GLN A 301 6.84 -10.61 8.11
CA GLN A 301 6.50 -9.42 8.90
C GLN A 301 5.37 -8.62 8.25
N THR A 302 5.23 -8.69 6.93
CA THR A 302 4.16 -8.03 6.18
C THR A 302 3.39 -9.05 5.36
N ARG A 303 2.06 -8.96 5.36
CA ARG A 303 1.19 -9.70 4.45
C ARG A 303 0.34 -8.74 3.62
N LEU A 304 0.27 -8.99 2.33
CA LEU A 304 -0.63 -8.31 1.39
C LEU A 304 -1.64 -9.33 0.86
N ILE A 305 -2.91 -9.13 1.19
CA ILE A 305 -4.00 -10.03 0.76
C ILE A 305 -4.79 -9.34 -0.33
N PHE A 306 -4.68 -9.84 -1.56
CA PHE A 306 -5.40 -9.32 -2.72
C PHE A 306 -6.61 -10.18 -3.10
N GLY A 307 -6.66 -11.40 -2.59
CA GLY A 307 -7.73 -12.35 -2.79
C GLY A 307 -7.41 -13.65 -2.08
N PHE A 308 -8.35 -14.58 -2.10
CA PHE A 308 -8.18 -15.93 -1.58
C PHE A 308 -9.22 -16.83 -2.24
N ASP A 309 -8.98 -18.13 -2.22
CA ASP A 309 -9.97 -19.11 -2.67
C ASP A 309 -11.11 -19.19 -1.64
N LEU A 310 -12.35 -18.97 -2.10
CA LEU A 310 -13.55 -19.07 -1.26
C LEU A 310 -13.80 -20.51 -0.77
N GLN A 311 -13.19 -21.51 -1.41
CA GLN A 311 -13.23 -22.91 -1.02
C GLN A 311 -12.06 -23.32 -0.12
N MET A 312 -11.17 -22.37 0.25
CA MET A 312 -10.07 -22.65 1.15
C MET A 312 -10.60 -23.11 2.51
N ALA A 313 -10.13 -24.27 2.97
CA ALA A 313 -10.44 -24.77 4.30
C ALA A 313 -9.87 -23.83 5.37
N GLU A 314 -10.59 -23.69 6.49
CA GLU A 314 -10.06 -23.00 7.66
C GLU A 314 -8.72 -23.64 8.08
N THR A 315 -7.73 -22.80 8.35
CA THR A 315 -6.44 -23.25 8.89
C THR A 315 -6.55 -23.42 10.40
N SER A 316 -5.64 -24.17 11.05
CA SER A 316 -5.59 -24.19 12.53
C SER A 316 -5.21 -22.83 13.13
N ASN A 317 -4.68 -21.91 12.32
CA ASN A 317 -4.25 -20.60 12.75
C ASN A 317 -5.41 -19.59 12.71
N MET A 318 -5.88 -19.21 13.91
CA MET A 318 -6.97 -18.25 14.07
C MET A 318 -6.67 -16.86 13.50
N GLU A 319 -5.41 -16.42 13.47
CA GLU A 319 -5.04 -15.11 12.92
C GLU A 319 -5.15 -15.09 11.40
N VAL A 320 -4.70 -16.14 10.73
CA VAL A 320 -4.86 -16.34 9.28
C VAL A 320 -6.35 -16.28 8.93
N ASN A 321 -7.16 -17.08 9.62
CA ASN A 321 -8.60 -17.13 9.38
C ASN A 321 -9.25 -15.76 9.62
N ARG A 322 -8.89 -15.06 10.70
CA ARG A 322 -9.39 -13.71 10.99
C ARG A 322 -9.01 -12.71 9.92
N ALA A 323 -7.77 -12.72 9.44
CA ALA A 323 -7.30 -11.81 8.40
C ALA A 323 -8.03 -12.07 7.06
N ILE A 324 -8.24 -13.33 6.70
CA ILE A 324 -9.01 -13.72 5.50
C ILE A 324 -10.47 -13.24 5.61
N VAL A 325 -11.13 -13.48 6.74
CA VAL A 325 -12.51 -13.01 6.98
C VAL A 325 -12.60 -11.48 6.92
N GLN A 326 -11.62 -10.76 7.48
CA GLN A 326 -11.54 -9.29 7.38
C GLN A 326 -11.30 -8.82 5.93
N ALA A 327 -10.49 -9.53 5.15
CA ALA A 327 -10.20 -9.22 3.76
C ALA A 327 -11.42 -9.40 2.84
N ALA A 328 -12.23 -10.44 3.10
CA ALA A 328 -13.31 -10.92 2.22
C ALA A 328 -14.16 -9.85 1.51
N PRO A 329 -14.65 -8.78 2.19
CA PRO A 329 -15.56 -7.84 1.55
C PRO A 329 -14.85 -6.82 0.64
N TYR A 330 -13.54 -6.66 0.79
CA TYR A 330 -12.81 -5.47 0.37
C TYR A 330 -11.57 -5.75 -0.48
N VAL A 331 -11.23 -7.00 -0.78
CA VAL A 331 -10.09 -7.34 -1.64
C VAL A 331 -10.53 -7.70 -3.06
N GLY A 332 -9.60 -7.59 -4.01
CA GLY A 332 -9.80 -7.92 -5.41
C GLY A 332 -9.86 -6.71 -6.35
N LEU A 333 -10.03 -6.96 -7.64
CA LEU A 333 -10.09 -5.92 -8.66
C LEU A 333 -11.48 -5.26 -8.69
N ARG A 334 -11.56 -3.98 -8.35
CA ARG A 334 -12.79 -3.17 -8.45
C ARG A 334 -12.52 -1.82 -9.07
N GLY A 335 -13.25 -1.49 -10.15
CA GLY A 335 -13.12 -0.20 -10.83
C GLY A 335 -11.69 0.13 -11.29
N GLY A 336 -10.96 -0.86 -11.81
CA GLY A 336 -9.57 -0.71 -12.26
C GLY A 336 -8.53 -0.60 -11.14
N LYS A 337 -8.93 -0.74 -9.87
CA LYS A 337 -8.03 -0.73 -8.71
C LYS A 337 -7.99 -2.09 -8.06
N MET A 338 -6.79 -2.59 -7.77
CA MET A 338 -6.59 -3.76 -6.94
C MET A 338 -6.69 -3.36 -5.47
N GLN A 339 -7.81 -3.72 -4.85
CA GLN A 339 -8.05 -3.51 -3.43
C GLN A 339 -7.37 -4.62 -2.63
N HIS A 340 -6.78 -4.28 -1.50
CA HIS A 340 -6.00 -5.22 -0.71
C HIS A 340 -6.10 -4.95 0.78
N LEU A 341 -5.83 -6.00 1.54
CA LEU A 341 -5.60 -5.94 2.97
C LEU A 341 -4.09 -5.96 3.22
N TYR A 342 -3.57 -4.92 3.84
CA TYR A 342 -2.25 -4.92 4.46
C TYR A 342 -2.37 -5.45 5.89
N HIS A 343 -1.49 -6.36 6.29
CA HIS A 343 -1.42 -6.85 7.66
C HIS A 343 0.03 -6.97 8.13
N SER A 344 0.34 -6.35 9.27
CA SER A 344 1.57 -6.56 10.02
C SER A 344 1.26 -6.62 11.51
N GLU A 345 2.16 -7.19 12.30
CA GLU A 345 2.01 -7.19 13.76
C GLU A 345 2.08 -5.78 14.34
N GLU A 346 2.92 -4.93 13.75
CA GLU A 346 3.18 -3.57 14.25
C GLU A 346 2.01 -2.61 14.01
N THR A 347 1.41 -2.66 12.81
CA THR A 347 0.35 -1.72 12.44
C THR A 347 -1.04 -2.35 12.41
N GLY A 348 -1.13 -3.67 12.52
CA GLY A 348 -2.35 -4.43 12.38
C GLY A 348 -2.89 -4.39 10.94
N THR A 349 -4.20 -4.60 10.82
CA THR A 349 -4.89 -4.66 9.53
C THR A 349 -5.20 -3.25 8.99
N ARG A 350 -4.86 -2.98 7.73
CA ARG A 350 -5.20 -1.74 7.00
C ARG A 350 -5.69 -2.07 5.60
N TYR A 351 -6.66 -1.30 5.10
CA TYR A 351 -7.16 -1.45 3.74
C TYR A 351 -6.42 -0.48 2.81
N GLY A 352 -6.04 -0.97 1.64
CA GLY A 352 -5.39 -0.20 0.59
C GLY A 352 -6.01 -0.48 -0.77
N ALA A 353 -5.71 0.39 -1.73
CA ALA A 353 -6.09 0.18 -3.13
C ALA A 353 -4.97 0.71 -4.03
N ILE A 354 -4.58 -0.09 -5.00
CA ILE A 354 -3.51 0.23 -5.95
C ILE A 354 -4.12 0.27 -7.34
N PRO A 355 -3.94 1.34 -8.12
CA PRO A 355 -4.38 1.33 -9.51
C PRO A 355 -3.56 0.29 -10.29
N LEU A 356 -4.23 -0.59 -11.03
CA LEU A 356 -3.55 -1.38 -12.06
C LEU A 356 -3.55 -0.56 -13.34
N ILE A 357 -2.37 -0.19 -13.82
CA ILE A 357 -2.23 0.53 -15.09
C ILE A 357 -2.69 -0.44 -16.20
N PRO A 358 -3.68 -0.06 -17.03
CA PRO A 358 -4.13 -0.88 -18.17
C PRO A 358 -2.94 -1.36 -19.00
N ASP A 359 -2.93 -2.64 -19.41
CA ASP A 359 -1.99 -3.10 -20.44
C ASP A 359 -2.50 -2.50 -21.75
N GLU A 360 -2.11 -1.25 -22.03
CA GLU A 360 -2.28 -0.73 -23.37
C GLU A 360 -1.36 -1.57 -24.26
N GLU A 361 -1.95 -2.44 -25.09
CA GLU A 361 -1.23 -2.99 -26.23
C GLU A 361 -0.71 -1.81 -27.04
N GLN A 362 0.55 -1.40 -26.81
CA GLN A 362 1.17 -0.45 -27.70
C GLN A 362 1.18 -1.13 -29.07
N PRO A 363 0.49 -0.57 -30.08
CA PRO A 363 0.46 -1.16 -31.40
C PRO A 363 1.91 -1.34 -31.83
N THR A 364 2.26 -2.56 -32.25
CA THR A 364 3.61 -2.87 -32.73
C THR A 364 4.00 -1.78 -33.73
N PRO A 365 5.09 -1.02 -33.50
CA PRO A 365 5.47 0.08 -34.38
C PRO A 365 5.48 -0.43 -35.81
N VAL A 366 4.85 0.30 -36.75
CA VAL A 366 4.67 -0.14 -38.14
C VAL A 366 6.01 -0.59 -38.76
N LEU A 367 7.11 0.06 -38.39
CA LEU A 367 8.47 -0.34 -38.78
C LEU A 367 8.89 -1.72 -38.26
N LYS A 368 8.50 -2.14 -37.06
CA LYS A 368 8.79 -3.47 -36.51
C LYS A 368 7.90 -4.56 -37.13
N ARG A 369 6.71 -4.19 -37.62
CA ARG A 369 5.82 -5.04 -38.45
C ARG A 369 6.36 -5.24 -39.88
N ILE A 370 6.96 -4.21 -40.47
CA ILE A 370 7.48 -4.24 -41.84
C ILE A 370 8.91 -4.77 -41.90
N PHE A 371 9.74 -4.49 -40.89
CA PHE A 371 11.19 -4.76 -40.89
C PHE A 371 11.65 -5.63 -39.72
N GLY A 372 10.78 -6.45 -39.13
CA GLY A 372 11.13 -7.41 -38.08
C GLY A 372 12.38 -8.21 -38.45
N ARG A 373 13.39 -8.17 -37.59
CA ARG A 373 14.74 -8.71 -37.83
C ARG A 373 14.70 -10.18 -38.30
N PRO A 374 15.55 -10.59 -39.26
CA PRO A 374 15.77 -11.99 -39.58
C PRO A 374 16.37 -12.72 -38.37
N ALA A 375 15.96 -13.98 -38.18
CA ALA A 375 16.63 -14.91 -37.29
C ALA A 375 18.14 -14.91 -37.59
N ARG A 376 18.97 -14.74 -36.55
CA ARG A 376 20.39 -15.08 -36.67
C ARG A 376 20.59 -16.47 -36.09
N ALA A 377 21.20 -17.30 -36.93
CA ALA A 377 21.65 -18.66 -36.71
C ALA A 377 22.68 -18.78 -35.60
#